data_AF-A4ESB2-F1
#
_entry.id   AF-A4ESB2-F1
#
_cell.length_a   1.000
_cell.length_b   1.000
_cell.length_c   1.000
_cell.angle_alpha   90.00
_cell.angle_beta   90.00
_cell.angle_gamma   90.00
#
_symmetry.space_group_name_H-M   'P 1'
#
loop_
_entity.id
_entity.type
_entity.pdbx_description
1 polymer ?
#
loop_
_entity_poly.entity_id
_entity_poly.type
_entity_poly.pdbx_seq_one_letter_code
_entity_poly.pdbx_strand_id
1 'polypeptide(L)'
;MKIASLSSEKRGETDRLLSQLAGNLQAEGHQLAGIVKDESYEGTAANGCDMRVRVLSSGNIIQITQNLGAGSDACRLDPSAITEAVRQVEAEPLDGVELFVLNKFGPEECAGRGFCAVIGQAIETGIPVLVGVGLASREKFEAFAGGLAEALPDEETALKAWCQEAMY
;
A
#
# COMPACT_ATOMS: atom_id res chain seq x y z
N MET A 1 -1.12 17.88 -6.52
CA MET A 1 -0.43 16.58 -6.31
C MET A 1 -0.22 16.44 -4.81
N LYS A 2 -0.82 15.45 -4.16
CA LYS A 2 -0.71 15.21 -2.72
C LYS A 2 -0.21 13.80 -2.50
N ILE A 3 0.90 13.66 -1.77
CA ILE A 3 1.41 12.35 -1.34
C ILE A 3 1.54 12.39 0.17
N ALA A 4 1.08 11.32 0.82
CA ALA A 4 1.20 11.13 2.25
C ALA A 4 1.79 9.78 2.58
N SER A 5 2.45 9.74 3.73
CA SER A 5 2.98 8.51 4.33
C SER A 5 2.38 8.26 5.69
N LEU A 6 2.13 6.99 5.97
CA LEU A 6 1.73 6.50 7.28
C LEU A 6 2.80 5.55 7.82
N SER A 7 3.23 5.77 9.06
CA SER A 7 4.12 4.87 9.79
C SER A 7 3.63 4.72 11.22
N SER A 8 3.61 3.49 11.74
CA SER A 8 3.35 3.22 13.16
C SER A 8 4.45 2.36 13.76
N GLU A 9 4.77 2.60 15.02
CA GLU A 9 5.68 1.76 15.81
C GLU A 9 5.01 0.45 16.26
N LYS A 10 3.67 0.41 16.25
CA LYS A 10 2.89 -0.78 16.61
C LYS A 10 2.89 -1.76 15.45
N ARG A 11 3.29 -3.00 15.73
CA ARG A 11 3.36 -4.07 14.73
C ARG A 11 1.99 -4.30 14.08
N GLY A 12 1.93 -4.19 12.75
CA GLY A 12 0.72 -4.44 11.95
C GLY A 12 -0.29 -3.30 11.95
N GLU A 13 -0.04 -2.21 12.69
CA GLU A 13 -0.99 -1.11 12.81
C GLU A 13 -1.11 -0.30 11.51
N THR A 14 -0.02 -0.09 10.79
CA THR A 14 -0.05 0.53 9.45
C THR A 14 -0.92 -0.28 8.49
N ASP A 15 -0.77 -1.61 8.48
CA ASP A 15 -1.58 -2.47 7.60
C ASP A 15 -3.06 -2.37 7.98
N ARG A 16 -3.38 -2.44 9.28
CA ARG A 16 -4.75 -2.33 9.80
C ARG A 16 -5.40 -1.00 9.43
N LEU A 17 -4.71 0.11 9.69
CA LEU A 17 -5.23 1.45 9.41
C LEU A 17 -5.49 1.67 7.92
N LEU A 18 -4.57 1.23 7.04
CA LEU A 18 -4.76 1.37 5.59
C LEU A 18 -5.89 0.49 5.06
N SER A 19 -5.99 -0.77 5.51
CA SER A 19 -7.06 -1.67 5.11
C SER A 19 -8.43 -1.18 5.57
N GLN A 20 -8.56 -0.71 6.80
CA GLN A 20 -9.81 -0.15 7.34
C GLN A 20 -10.20 1.14 6.63
N LEU A 21 -9.25 2.06 6.44
CA LEU A 21 -9.49 3.31 5.70
C LEU A 21 -9.98 3.02 4.28
N ALA A 22 -9.31 2.14 3.54
CA ALA A 22 -9.71 1.78 2.19
C ALA A 22 -11.09 1.12 2.16
N GLY A 23 -11.38 0.21 3.11
CA GLY A 23 -12.71 -0.40 3.25
C GLY A 23 -13.81 0.63 3.51
N ASN A 24 -13.57 1.58 4.42
CA ASN A 24 -14.52 2.64 4.73
C ASN A 24 -14.78 3.56 3.53
N LEU A 25 -13.73 4.01 2.83
CA LEU A 25 -13.87 4.85 1.65
C LEU A 25 -14.61 4.14 0.51
N GLN A 26 -14.33 2.85 0.27
CA GLN A 26 -15.08 2.07 -0.72
C GLN A 26 -16.55 1.87 -0.33
N ALA A 27 -16.84 1.70 0.96
CA ALA A 27 -18.22 1.62 1.46
C ALA A 27 -18.96 2.97 1.33
N GLU A 28 -18.23 4.08 1.37
CA GLU A 28 -18.74 5.44 1.08
C GLU A 28 -18.91 5.69 -0.43
N GLY A 29 -18.49 4.76 -1.29
CA GLY A 29 -18.65 4.81 -2.75
C GLY A 29 -17.46 5.39 -3.51
N HIS A 30 -16.34 5.66 -2.83
CA HIS A 30 -15.14 6.18 -3.46
C HIS A 30 -14.41 5.12 -4.29
N GLN A 31 -13.86 5.53 -5.43
CA GLN A 31 -13.07 4.66 -6.29
C GLN A 31 -11.59 4.75 -5.93
N LEU A 32 -11.00 3.62 -5.53
CA LEU A 32 -9.61 3.55 -5.09
C LEU A 32 -8.79 2.62 -6.00
N ALA A 33 -7.50 2.95 -6.16
CA ALA A 33 -6.52 2.09 -6.82
C ALA A 33 -5.38 1.69 -5.88
N GLY A 34 -4.65 0.65 -6.25
CA GLY A 34 -3.53 0.12 -5.47
C GLY A 34 -3.90 -1.11 -4.66
N ILE A 35 -3.19 -1.34 -3.55
CA ILE A 35 -3.30 -2.57 -2.76
C ILE A 35 -3.29 -2.29 -1.26
N VAL A 36 -4.09 -3.06 -0.51
CA VAL A 36 -4.10 -3.10 0.96
C VAL A 36 -3.95 -4.54 1.45
N LYS A 37 -3.55 -4.74 2.70
CA LYS A 37 -3.55 -6.09 3.30
C LYS A 37 -4.97 -6.66 3.32
N ASP A 38 -5.10 -7.94 2.99
CA ASP A 38 -6.33 -8.69 3.23
C ASP A 38 -6.44 -9.03 4.73
N GLU A 39 -7.27 -8.30 5.45
CA GLU A 39 -7.50 -8.50 6.89
C GLU A 39 -8.23 -9.81 7.22
N SER A 40 -8.92 -10.42 6.24
CA SER A 40 -9.58 -11.71 6.45
C SER A 40 -8.58 -12.88 6.50
N TYR A 41 -7.34 -12.64 6.08
CA TYR A 41 -6.30 -13.65 6.04
C TYR A 41 -5.42 -13.63 7.29
N GLU A 42 -5.59 -14.66 8.12
CA GLU A 42 -4.68 -14.97 9.22
C GLU A 42 -3.55 -15.86 8.71
N GLY A 43 -2.38 -15.25 8.49
CA GLY A 43 -1.17 -15.96 8.08
C GLY A 43 -0.73 -17.00 9.12
N THR A 44 -0.20 -18.11 8.63
CA THR A 44 0.22 -19.26 9.46
C THR A 44 1.68 -19.20 9.88
N ALA A 45 2.47 -18.31 9.25
CA ALA A 45 3.89 -18.19 9.57
C ALA A 45 4.09 -17.51 10.93
N ALA A 46 4.85 -18.15 11.82
CA ALA A 46 5.14 -17.66 13.17
C ALA A 46 5.85 -16.30 13.20
N ASN A 47 6.58 -15.94 12.15
CA ASN A 47 7.21 -14.63 12.00
C ASN A 47 6.29 -13.54 11.43
N GLY A 48 5.02 -13.87 11.13
CA GLY A 48 4.05 -12.95 10.53
C GLY A 48 4.36 -12.55 9.09
N CYS A 49 5.28 -13.23 8.41
CA CYS A 49 5.60 -13.03 6.99
C CYS A 49 4.79 -13.98 6.09
N ASP A 50 3.50 -14.10 6.39
CA ASP A 50 2.51 -14.80 5.59
C ASP A 50 1.33 -13.85 5.39
N MET A 51 1.24 -13.29 4.19
CA MET A 51 0.37 -12.16 3.89
C MET A 51 -0.23 -12.26 2.50
N ARG A 52 -1.51 -11.85 2.44
CA ARG A 52 -2.25 -11.58 1.22
C ARG A 52 -2.54 -10.10 1.12
N VAL A 53 -2.65 -9.62 -0.11
CA VAL A 53 -3.11 -8.27 -0.42
C VAL A 53 -4.35 -8.33 -1.28
N ARG A 54 -5.21 -7.32 -1.13
CA ARG A 54 -6.38 -7.10 -1.94
C ARG A 54 -6.10 -5.94 -2.89
N VAL A 55 -6.31 -6.17 -4.17
CA VAL A 55 -6.32 -5.14 -5.21
C VAL A 55 -7.59 -4.31 -5.04
N LEU A 56 -7.44 -2.99 -4.87
CA LEU A 56 -8.57 -2.13 -4.51
C LEU A 56 -9.57 -1.95 -5.65
N SER A 57 -9.11 -1.89 -6.91
CA SER A 57 -9.97 -1.71 -8.08
C SER A 57 -10.87 -2.92 -8.36
N SER A 58 -10.34 -4.14 -8.26
CA SER A 58 -11.05 -5.37 -8.61
C SER A 58 -11.55 -6.18 -7.42
N GLY A 59 -11.00 -5.94 -6.22
CA GLY A 59 -11.20 -6.79 -5.05
C GLY A 59 -10.44 -8.11 -5.07
N ASN A 60 -9.63 -8.37 -6.10
CA ASN A 60 -8.85 -9.62 -6.21
C ASN A 60 -7.86 -9.76 -5.06
N ILE A 61 -7.75 -10.98 -4.52
CA ILE A 61 -6.82 -11.30 -3.43
C ILE A 61 -5.61 -12.04 -4.00
N ILE A 62 -4.41 -11.58 -3.66
CA ILE A 62 -3.14 -12.13 -4.13
C ILE A 62 -2.29 -12.53 -2.92
N GLN A 63 -1.83 -13.79 -2.90
CA GLN A 63 -0.82 -14.25 -1.95
C GLN A 63 0.54 -13.70 -2.40
N ILE A 64 1.10 -12.76 -1.63
CA ILE A 64 2.38 -12.10 -1.96
C ILE A 64 3.57 -12.66 -1.17
N THR A 65 3.35 -13.76 -0.46
CA THR A 65 4.39 -14.44 0.32
C THR A 65 4.43 -15.92 -0.02
N GLN A 66 5.65 -16.45 -0.18
CA GLN A 66 5.93 -17.84 -0.48
C GLN A 66 6.39 -18.61 0.76
N ASN A 67 6.12 -19.92 0.76
CA ASN A 67 6.59 -20.80 1.81
C ASN A 67 8.00 -21.32 1.51
N LEU A 68 9.00 -20.79 2.22
CA LEU A 68 10.41 -21.20 2.11
C LEU A 68 10.79 -22.39 3.00
N GLY A 69 9.80 -23.06 3.61
CA GLY A 69 10.02 -24.16 4.54
C GLY A 69 10.21 -23.71 5.99
N ALA A 70 10.25 -24.69 6.90
CA ALA A 70 10.44 -24.46 8.32
C ALA A 70 11.89 -24.06 8.63
N GLY A 71 12.09 -22.99 9.38
CA GLY A 71 13.43 -22.52 9.81
C GLY A 71 14.15 -21.56 8.86
N SER A 72 13.51 -21.13 7.77
CA SER A 72 14.07 -20.08 6.90
C SER A 72 13.83 -18.69 7.49
N ASP A 73 14.92 -17.95 7.74
CA ASP A 73 14.89 -16.52 8.08
C ASP A 73 14.91 -15.61 6.84
N ALA A 74 15.01 -16.19 5.64
CA ALA A 74 14.99 -15.42 4.39
C ALA A 74 13.63 -14.75 4.16
N CYS A 75 13.65 -13.62 3.43
CA CYS A 75 12.44 -12.88 3.08
C CYS A 75 11.45 -13.77 2.33
N ARG A 76 10.25 -13.92 2.89
CA ARG A 76 9.16 -14.71 2.30
C ARG A 76 8.40 -13.96 1.21
N LEU A 77 8.70 -12.70 0.94
CA LEU A 77 8.04 -11.95 -0.12
C LEU A 77 8.30 -12.63 -1.46
N ASP A 78 7.25 -12.83 -2.25
CA ASP A 78 7.34 -13.40 -3.60
C ASP A 78 7.36 -12.25 -4.62
N PRO A 79 8.51 -11.96 -5.27
CA PRO A 79 8.62 -10.89 -6.25
C PRO A 79 7.71 -11.08 -7.46
N SER A 80 7.40 -12.33 -7.84
CA SER A 80 6.52 -12.64 -8.96
C SER A 80 5.08 -12.27 -8.61
N ALA A 81 4.65 -12.56 -7.38
CA ALA A 81 3.33 -12.18 -6.89
C ALA A 81 3.18 -10.66 -6.73
N ILE A 82 4.24 -9.95 -6.34
CA ILE A 82 4.24 -8.47 -6.35
C ILE A 82 4.11 -7.94 -7.77
N THR A 83 4.86 -8.50 -8.73
CA THR A 83 4.76 -8.12 -10.14
C THR A 83 3.35 -8.37 -10.69
N GLU A 84 2.70 -9.46 -10.29
CA GLU A 84 1.30 -9.73 -10.63
C GLU A 84 0.35 -8.69 -10.03
N ALA A 85 0.54 -8.32 -8.75
CA ALA A 85 -0.27 -7.28 -8.12
C ALA A 85 -0.12 -5.92 -8.82
N VAL A 86 1.11 -5.55 -9.21
CA VAL A 86 1.38 -4.33 -9.99
C VAL A 86 0.62 -4.40 -11.33
N ARG A 87 0.75 -5.51 -12.07
CA ARG A 87 0.06 -5.69 -13.35
C ARG A 87 -1.46 -5.58 -13.24
N GLN A 88 -2.07 -6.13 -12.19
CA GLN A 88 -3.51 -6.03 -11.99
C GLN A 88 -3.95 -4.59 -11.69
N VAL A 89 -3.14 -3.82 -10.97
CA VAL A 89 -3.44 -2.39 -10.74
C VAL A 89 -3.23 -1.59 -12.03
N GLU A 90 -2.19 -1.87 -12.81
CA GLU A 90 -1.91 -1.20 -14.10
C GLU A 90 -2.92 -1.52 -15.20
N ALA A 91 -3.59 -2.68 -15.13
CA ALA A 91 -4.56 -3.11 -16.12
C ALA A 91 -5.86 -2.30 -16.09
N GLU A 92 -6.18 -1.67 -14.95
CA GLU A 92 -7.37 -0.86 -14.77
C GLU A 92 -7.06 0.62 -15.01
N PRO A 93 -7.92 1.36 -15.74
CA PRO A 93 -7.72 2.78 -15.96
C PRO A 93 -7.78 3.54 -14.62
N LEU A 94 -6.92 4.54 -14.46
CA LEU A 94 -6.97 5.46 -13.33
C LEU A 94 -8.07 6.52 -13.46
N ASP A 95 -8.83 6.52 -14.57
CA ASP A 95 -9.93 7.44 -14.79
C ASP A 95 -11.02 7.24 -13.72
N GLY A 96 -11.33 8.31 -12.98
CA GLY A 96 -12.31 8.28 -11.90
C GLY A 96 -11.80 7.72 -10.58
N VAL A 97 -10.53 7.29 -10.49
CA VAL A 97 -9.88 6.95 -9.23
C VAL A 97 -9.64 8.23 -8.43
N GLU A 98 -10.09 8.23 -7.18
CA GLU A 98 -9.99 9.37 -6.28
C GLU A 98 -8.77 9.28 -5.37
N LEU A 99 -8.27 8.08 -5.10
CA LEU A 99 -7.11 7.86 -4.22
C LEU A 99 -6.35 6.59 -4.60
N PHE A 100 -5.03 6.68 -4.62
CA PHE A 100 -4.14 5.53 -4.71
C PHE A 100 -3.62 5.16 -3.31
N VAL A 101 -3.70 3.88 -2.95
CA VAL A 101 -3.20 3.38 -1.67
C VAL A 101 -2.18 2.26 -1.89
N LEU A 102 -1.00 2.39 -1.30
CA LEU A 102 -0.02 1.32 -1.19
C LEU A 102 0.13 0.88 0.26
N ASN A 103 -0.19 -0.38 0.54
CA ASN A 103 -0.08 -0.96 1.88
C ASN A 103 1.30 -0.75 2.52
N LYS A 104 2.37 -0.98 1.75
CA LYS A 104 3.74 -0.85 2.25
C LYS A 104 4.75 -0.59 1.15
N PHE A 105 5.55 0.47 1.30
CA PHE A 105 6.74 0.73 0.49
C PHE A 105 7.86 -0.24 0.89
N GLY A 106 8.08 -1.24 0.04
CA GLY A 106 8.90 -2.41 0.34
C GLY A 106 10.25 -2.43 -0.38
N PRO A 107 10.95 -3.59 -0.33
CA PRO A 107 12.25 -3.76 -0.98
C PRO A 107 12.23 -3.51 -2.49
N GLU A 108 11.15 -3.87 -3.19
CA GLU A 108 11.01 -3.66 -4.64
C GLU A 108 10.93 -2.16 -4.95
N GLU A 109 10.11 -1.41 -4.21
CA GLU A 109 9.98 0.04 -4.38
C GLU A 109 11.25 0.79 -3.98
N CYS A 110 11.93 0.36 -2.91
CA CYS A 110 13.24 0.88 -2.52
C CYS A 110 14.31 0.71 -3.61
N ALA A 111 14.13 -0.27 -4.51
CA ALA A 111 14.99 -0.52 -5.66
C ALA A 111 14.46 0.13 -6.95
N GLY A 112 13.42 0.96 -6.88
CA GLY A 112 12.80 1.64 -8.02
C GLY A 112 11.93 0.73 -8.89
N ARG A 113 11.50 -0.43 -8.37
CA ARG A 113 10.60 -1.38 -9.04
C ARG A 113 9.24 -1.40 -8.34
N GLY A 114 8.47 -2.47 -8.55
CA GLY A 114 7.18 -2.65 -7.90
C GLY A 114 6.20 -1.54 -8.27
N PHE A 115 5.59 -0.92 -7.26
CA PHE A 115 4.57 0.11 -7.46
C PHE A 115 5.13 1.50 -7.83
N CYS A 116 6.45 1.70 -7.92
CA CYS A 116 7.03 3.02 -8.22
C CYS A 116 6.49 3.64 -9.52
N ALA A 117 6.34 2.86 -10.59
CA ALA A 117 5.83 3.35 -11.87
C ALA A 117 4.36 3.80 -11.76
N VAL A 118 3.52 2.98 -11.12
CA VAL A 118 2.09 3.26 -10.94
C VAL A 118 1.86 4.45 -10.00
N ILE A 119 2.65 4.56 -8.93
CA ILE A 119 2.60 5.73 -8.05
C ILE A 119 2.97 6.99 -8.83
N GLY A 120 4.02 6.94 -9.65
CA GLY A 120 4.41 8.05 -10.53
C GLY A 120 3.26 8.48 -11.45
N GLN A 121 2.62 7.51 -12.10
CA GLN A 121 1.46 7.75 -12.96
C GLN A 121 0.30 8.40 -12.20
N ALA A 122 -0.06 7.88 -11.01
CA ALA A 122 -1.12 8.45 -10.18
C ALA A 122 -0.84 9.91 -9.81
N ILE A 123 0.41 10.23 -9.45
CA ILE A 123 0.85 11.60 -9.16
C ILE A 123 0.71 12.49 -10.41
N GLU A 124 1.16 12.01 -11.56
CA GLU A 124 1.09 12.75 -12.84
C GLU A 124 -0.36 13.03 -13.26
N THR A 125 -1.29 12.11 -12.99
CA THR A 125 -2.73 12.29 -13.25
C THR A 125 -3.45 13.06 -12.14
N GLY A 126 -2.73 13.56 -11.14
CA GLY A 126 -3.28 14.38 -10.06
C GLY A 126 -3.99 13.60 -8.96
N ILE A 127 -3.92 12.27 -8.99
CA ILE A 127 -4.53 11.39 -7.98
C ILE A 127 -3.68 11.44 -6.71
N PRO A 128 -4.27 11.70 -5.53
CA PRO A 128 -3.54 11.65 -4.28
C PRO A 128 -3.05 10.23 -3.97
N VAL A 129 -1.89 10.14 -3.31
CA VAL A 129 -1.23 8.86 -3.00
C VAL A 129 -1.03 8.74 -1.50
N LEU A 130 -1.52 7.67 -0.90
CA LEU A 130 -1.26 7.31 0.49
C LEU A 130 -0.41 6.03 0.56
N VAL A 131 0.72 6.10 1.26
CA VAL A 131 1.69 5.00 1.31
C VAL A 131 2.02 4.60 2.74
N GLY A 132 1.90 3.32 3.07
CA GLY A 132 2.46 2.79 4.31
C GLY A 132 3.99 2.71 4.22
N VAL A 133 4.71 3.23 5.21
CA VAL A 133 6.18 3.25 5.19
C VAL A 133 6.71 2.62 6.48
N GLY A 134 7.54 1.59 6.33
CA GLY A 134 8.27 0.99 7.45
C GLY A 134 9.57 1.74 7.72
N LEU A 135 10.09 1.65 8.96
CA LEU A 135 11.33 2.31 9.38
C LEU A 135 12.51 2.05 8.42
N ALA A 136 12.67 0.80 7.96
CA ALA A 136 13.75 0.40 7.06
C ALA A 136 13.66 1.00 5.65
N SER A 137 12.48 1.45 5.23
CA SER A 137 12.23 2.01 3.89
C SER A 137 12.13 3.54 3.90
N ARG A 138 12.17 4.18 5.09
CA ARG A 138 11.84 5.60 5.26
C ARG A 138 12.71 6.52 4.40
N GLU A 139 14.03 6.41 4.51
CA GLU A 139 14.94 7.27 3.73
C GLU A 139 14.76 7.10 2.22
N LYS A 140 14.51 5.86 1.77
CA LYS A 140 14.27 5.54 0.36
C LYS A 140 12.94 6.11 -0.13
N PHE A 141 11.90 6.02 0.69
CA PHE A 141 10.61 6.64 0.39
C PHE A 141 10.71 8.17 0.36
N GLU A 142 11.39 8.79 1.33
CA GLU A 142 11.58 10.26 1.35
C GLU A 142 12.32 10.75 0.10
N ALA A 143 13.35 10.00 -0.34
CA ALA A 143 14.06 10.28 -1.59
C ALA A 143 13.16 10.09 -2.82
N PHE A 144 12.33 9.03 -2.86
CA PHE A 144 11.35 8.79 -3.92
C PHE A 144 10.30 9.91 -4.00
N ALA A 145 9.77 10.33 -2.86
CA ALA A 145 8.76 11.38 -2.77
C ALA A 145 9.32 12.80 -3.02
N GLY A 146 10.64 12.97 -3.07
CA GLY A 146 11.27 14.25 -3.37
C GLY A 146 10.92 15.38 -2.38
N GLY A 147 10.64 15.03 -1.12
CA GLY A 147 10.20 15.98 -0.09
C GLY A 147 8.76 16.48 -0.22
N LEU A 148 7.95 15.88 -1.10
CA LEU A 148 6.53 16.22 -1.27
C LEU A 148 5.60 15.45 -0.33
N ALA A 149 6.10 14.41 0.35
CA ALA A 149 5.29 13.57 1.22
C ALA A 149 5.03 14.22 2.57
N GLU A 150 3.74 14.27 2.92
CA GLU A 150 3.28 14.60 4.26
C GLU A 150 3.31 13.35 5.15
N ALA A 151 3.95 13.43 6.32
CA ALA A 151 3.90 12.35 7.30
C ALA A 151 2.64 12.49 8.16
N LEU A 152 1.72 11.54 8.03
CA LEU A 152 0.48 11.51 8.79
C LEU A 152 0.67 10.74 10.11
N PRO A 153 0.00 11.18 11.21
CA PRO A 153 -0.03 10.41 12.44
C PRO A 153 -0.80 9.09 12.23
N ASP A 154 -0.54 8.09 13.07
CA ASP A 154 -1.20 6.79 13.04
C ASP A 154 -2.59 6.82 13.70
N GLU A 155 -3.39 7.82 13.31
CA GLU A 155 -4.73 8.11 13.81
C GLU A 155 -5.75 8.07 12.66
N GLU A 156 -6.79 7.26 12.82
CA GLU A 156 -7.85 7.10 11.80
C GLU A 156 -8.51 8.43 11.41
N THR A 157 -8.73 9.31 12.39
CA THR A 157 -9.31 10.64 12.18
C THR A 157 -8.43 11.52 11.30
N ALA A 158 -7.11 11.46 11.47
CA ALA A 158 -6.17 12.24 10.67
C ALA A 158 -6.07 11.69 9.24
N LEU A 159 -6.02 10.36 9.10
CA LEU A 159 -6.03 9.69 7.79
C LEU A 159 -7.29 10.04 7.00
N LYS A 160 -8.47 9.96 7.63
CA LYS A 160 -9.75 10.28 6.99
C LYS A 160 -9.81 11.76 6.60
N ALA A 161 -9.41 12.67 7.48
CA ALA A 161 -9.38 14.10 7.20
C ALA A 161 -8.49 14.42 6.01
N TRP A 162 -7.28 13.83 5.95
CA TRP A 162 -6.37 14.01 4.83
C TRP A 162 -6.96 13.47 3.53
N CYS A 163 -7.54 12.26 3.52
CA CYS A 163 -8.17 11.70 2.33
C CYS A 163 -9.29 12.60 1.81
N GLN A 164 -10.16 13.09 2.69
CA GLN A 164 -11.24 14.01 2.31
C GLN A 164 -10.66 15.30 1.72
N GLU A 165 -9.66 15.92 2.35
CA GLU A 165 -9.05 17.12 1.81
C GLU A 165 -8.29 16.87 0.50
N ALA A 166 -7.77 15.66 0.28
CA ALA A 166 -6.94 15.34 -0.86
C ALA A 166 -7.72 14.97 -2.12
N MET A 167 -8.93 14.44 -1.97
CA MET A 167 -9.81 14.04 -3.06
C MET A 167 -10.65 15.20 -3.64
N TYR A 168 -10.76 16.34 -2.92
CA TYR A 168 -11.49 17.55 -3.33
C TYR A 168 -10.55 18.73 -3.64
#